data_AF-A0A1Y3TG25-F1
#
_entry.id   AF-A0A1Y3TG25-F1
#
_cell.length_a   1.000
_cell.length_b   1.000
_cell.length_c   1.000
_cell.angle_alpha   90.00
_cell.angle_beta   90.00
_cell.angle_gamma   90.00
#
_symmetry.space_group_name_H-M   'P 1'
#
loop_
_entity.id
_entity.type
_entity.pdbx_description
1 polymer ?
#
loop_
_entity_poly.entity_id
_entity_poly.type
_entity_poly.pdbx_seq_one_letter_code
_entity_poly.pdbx_strand_id
1 'polypeptide(L)' 'MGKKTGDIRRAEKLIQKKERQTKKAKRQTKKAKRPACCGSCEYNQPNFKYRTCLFVRCPMDKTRRTLRDKPLRKDKFSA' A
#
# COMPACT_ATOMS: atom_id res chain seq x y z
N MET A 1 4.39 -21.74 -44.68
CA MET A 1 4.34 -22.06 -43.24
C MET A 1 4.48 -20.80 -42.35
N GLY A 2 3.50 -19.89 -42.35
CA GLY A 2 3.65 -18.57 -41.68
C GLY A 2 2.47 -18.10 -40.80
N LYS A 3 1.36 -18.84 -40.75
CA LYS A 3 0.17 -18.45 -39.96
C LYS A 3 0.36 -18.72 -38.45
N LYS A 4 0.92 -19.88 -38.09
CA LYS A 4 1.15 -20.31 -36.69
C LYS A 4 1.99 -19.30 -35.88
N THR A 5 3.03 -18.71 -36.49
CA THR A 5 3.89 -17.72 -35.82
C THR A 5 3.20 -16.36 -35.63
N GLY A 6 2.29 -15.98 -36.52
CA GLY A 6 1.46 -14.78 -36.38
C GLY A 6 0.41 -14.90 -35.27
N ASP A 7 -0.22 -16.07 -35.17
CA ASP A 7 -1.21 -16.37 -34.12
C ASP A 7 -0.57 -16.41 -32.72
N ILE A 8 0.63 -16.98 -32.60
CA ILE A 8 1.42 -16.95 -31.36
C ILE A 8 1.73 -15.51 -30.93
N ARG A 9 2.24 -14.68 -31.85
CA ARG A 9 2.52 -13.25 -31.57
C ARG A 9 1.28 -12.46 -31.17
N ARG A 10 0.11 -12.79 -31.75
CA ARG A 10 -1.17 -12.18 -31.38
C ARG A 10 -1.58 -12.60 -29.97
N ALA A 11 -1.44 -13.88 -29.62
CA ALA A 11 -1.72 -14.39 -28.28
C ALA A 11 -0.82 -13.75 -27.21
N GLU A 12 0.48 -13.63 -27.45
CA GLU A 12 1.43 -12.97 -26.53
C GLU A 12 1.05 -11.51 -26.26
N LYS A 13 0.69 -10.74 -27.31
CA LYS A 13 0.22 -9.36 -27.15
C LYS A 13 -1.07 -9.27 -26.30
N LEU A 14 -1.99 -10.23 -26.45
CA LEU A 14 -3.21 -10.27 -25.65
C LEU A 14 -2.92 -10.58 -24.17
N ILE A 15 -2.02 -11.52 -23.91
CA ILE A 15 -1.55 -11.83 -22.55
C ILE A 15 -0.91 -10.59 -21.92
N GLN A 16 0.03 -9.95 -22.62
CA GLN A 16 0.70 -8.75 -22.13
C GLN A 16 -0.29 -7.60 -21.85
N LYS A 17 -1.32 -7.43 -22.68
CA LYS A 17 -2.39 -6.44 -22.46
C LYS A 17 -3.21 -6.76 -21.21
N LYS A 18 -3.59 -8.03 -21.01
CA LYS A 18 -4.29 -8.47 -19.79
C LYS A 18 -3.44 -8.27 -18.53
N GLU A 19 -2.16 -8.61 -18.57
CA GLU A 19 -1.25 -8.37 -17.43
C GLU A 19 -1.13 -6.88 -17.08
N ARG A 20 -1.07 -6.00 -18.08
CA ARG A 20 -1.07 -4.55 -17.84
C ARG A 20 -2.39 -4.10 -17.20
N GLN A 21 -3.53 -4.63 -17.64
CA GLN A 21 -4.83 -4.33 -17.05
C GLN A 21 -4.94 -4.84 -15.61
N THR A 22 -4.53 -6.07 -15.31
CA THR A 22 -4.55 -6.60 -13.94
C THR A 22 -3.61 -5.84 -13.02
N LYS A 23 -2.42 -5.43 -13.50
CA LYS A 23 -1.50 -4.55 -12.74
C LYS A 23 -2.14 -3.18 -12.46
N LYS A 24 -2.82 -2.58 -13.44
CA LYS A 24 -3.55 -1.31 -13.25
C LYS A 24 -4.71 -1.45 -12.25
N ALA A 25 -5.52 -2.50 -12.39
CA ALA A 25 -6.63 -2.80 -11.47
C ALA A 25 -6.12 -3.04 -10.04
N LYS A 26 -5.06 -3.84 -9.86
CA LYS A 26 -4.41 -4.04 -8.55
C LYS A 26 -3.87 -2.74 -7.95
N ARG A 27 -3.33 -1.82 -8.77
CA ARG A 27 -2.90 -0.50 -8.29
C ARG A 27 -4.09 0.37 -7.87
N GLN A 28 -5.20 0.34 -8.62
CA GLN A 28 -6.41 1.10 -8.29
C GLN A 28 -7.09 0.58 -7.02
N THR A 29 -7.22 -0.74 -6.83
CA THR A 29 -7.79 -1.31 -5.61
C THR A 29 -6.91 -1.02 -4.38
N LYS A 30 -5.58 -1.06 -4.52
CA LYS A 30 -4.66 -0.61 -3.46
C LYS A 30 -4.82 0.87 -3.12
N LYS A 31 -5.09 1.73 -4.11
CA LYS A 31 -5.37 3.16 -3.88
C LYS A 31 -6.73 3.37 -3.21
N ALA A 32 -7.76 2.64 -3.60
CA ALA A 32 -9.09 2.73 -2.98
C ALA A 32 -9.10 2.28 -1.51
N LYS A 33 -8.29 1.26 -1.17
CA LYS A 33 -8.11 0.79 0.21
C LYS A 33 -7.26 1.71 1.08
N ARG A 34 -6.65 2.77 0.53
CA ARG A 34 -5.86 3.71 1.33
C ARG A 34 -6.80 4.64 2.10
N PRO A 35 -6.73 4.67 3.44
CA PRO A 35 -7.60 5.53 4.25
C PRO A 35 -7.34 7.01 3.92
N ALA A 36 -8.36 7.86 3.95
CA ALA A 36 -8.25 9.28 3.58
C ALA A 36 -7.28 10.06 4.48
N CYS A 37 -7.24 9.74 5.78
CA CYS A 37 -6.33 10.33 6.75
C CYS A 37 -5.74 9.25 7.68
N CYS A 38 -4.70 9.59 8.44
CA CYS A 38 -4.16 8.66 9.44
C CYS A 38 -5.16 8.36 10.55
N GLY A 39 -6.06 9.29 10.90
CA GLY A 39 -7.08 9.07 11.93
C GLY A 39 -7.98 7.86 11.64
N SER A 40 -8.30 7.60 10.37
CA SER A 40 -9.10 6.46 9.92
C SER A 40 -8.27 5.26 9.43
N CYS A 41 -6.95 5.28 9.66
CA CYS A 41 -6.06 4.20 9.27
C CYS A 41 -6.01 3.10 10.34
N GLU A 42 -6.16 1.84 9.93
CA GLU A 42 -6.03 0.65 10.80
C GLU A 42 -4.68 0.56 11.53
N TYR A 43 -3.62 1.15 10.97
CA TYR A 43 -2.30 1.16 11.57
C TYR A 43 -2.04 2.37 12.47
N ASN A 44 -2.99 3.29 12.61
CA ASN A 44 -2.85 4.45 13.48
C ASN A 44 -2.94 4.00 14.93
N GLN A 45 -1.91 4.33 15.71
CA GLN A 45 -1.77 3.95 17.10
C GLN A 45 -1.60 5.23 17.93
N PRO A 46 -2.68 5.98 18.18
CA PRO A 46 -2.60 7.26 18.89
C PRO A 46 -2.11 7.09 20.33
N ASN A 47 -2.31 5.91 20.92
CA ASN A 47 -2.00 5.62 22.32
C ASN A 47 -0.57 5.14 22.57
N PHE A 48 0.23 4.88 21.52
CA PHE A 48 1.62 4.47 21.71
C PHE A 48 2.48 5.65 22.18
N LYS A 49 3.38 5.38 23.14
CA LYS A 49 4.19 6.42 23.77
C LYS A 49 5.14 7.11 22.80
N TYR A 50 5.84 6.36 21.96
CA TYR A 50 6.93 6.90 21.12
C TYR A 50 6.55 7.08 19.64
N ARG A 51 5.39 6.57 19.21
CA ARG A 51 4.99 6.56 17.81
C ARG A 51 3.48 6.75 17.62
N THR A 52 3.08 7.11 16.42
CA THR A 52 1.69 7.31 15.99
C THR A 52 1.21 6.23 15.03
N CYS A 53 2.09 5.34 14.58
CA CYS A 53 1.76 4.24 13.68
C CYS A 53 2.34 2.92 14.20
N LEU A 54 1.75 1.81 13.78
CA LEU A 54 2.29 0.46 14.03
C LEU A 54 3.69 0.27 13.42
N PHE A 55 3.97 0.94 12.29
CA PHE A 55 5.23 0.81 11.55
C PHE A 55 6.11 2.06 11.68
N VAL A 56 7.44 1.88 11.66
CA VAL A 56 8.44 2.97 11.66
C VAL A 56 8.41 3.78 10.35
N ARG A 57 8.04 3.13 9.24
CA ARG A 57 7.75 3.79 7.96
C ARG A 57 6.31 3.50 7.59
N CYS A 58 5.54 4.54 7.25
CA CYS A 58 4.12 4.37 6.93
C CYS A 58 3.97 3.54 5.64
N PRO A 59 3.30 2.37 5.66
CA PRO A 59 3.07 1.58 4.44
C PRO A 59 2.17 2.30 3.43
N MET A 60 1.36 3.24 3.92
CA MET A 60 0.51 4.09 3.08
C MET A 60 1.23 5.35 2.59
N ASP A 61 2.49 5.58 3.00
CA ASP A 61 3.34 6.71 2.64
C ASP A 61 2.66 8.09 2.79
N LYS A 62 1.71 8.19 3.74
CA LYS A 62 0.94 9.42 4.01
C LYS A 62 1.65 10.36 4.97
N THR A 63 2.43 9.80 5.90
CA THR A 63 3.13 10.57 6.92
C THR A 63 4.59 10.12 6.94
N ARG A 64 5.51 11.09 6.77
CA ARG A 64 6.96 10.83 6.80
C ARG A 64 7.49 10.53 8.21
N ARG A 65 6.78 10.98 9.26
CA ARG A 65 7.17 10.82 10.66
C ARG A 65 6.11 10.00 11.40
N THR A 66 6.36 8.70 11.55
CA THR A 66 5.52 7.87 12.44
C THR A 66 6.02 7.88 13.87
N LEU A 67 7.24 8.35 14.12
CA LEU A 67 7.78 8.59 15.45
C LEU A 67 7.32 9.95 15.97
N ARG A 68 7.04 10.02 17.27
CA ARG A 68 6.69 11.28 17.94
C ARG A 68 7.97 12.05 18.28
N ASP A 69 7.96 13.36 18.05
CA ASP A 69 9.06 14.22 18.52
C ASP A 69 9.10 14.30 20.05
N LYS A 70 7.94 14.21 20.71
CA LYS A 70 7.80 14.13 22.17
C LYS A 70 6.99 12.90 22.57
N PRO A 71 7.55 12.01 23.40
CA PRO A 71 6.81 10.84 23.88
C PRO A 71 5.58 11.23 24.70
N LEU A 72 4.54 10.38 24.71
CA LEU A 72 3.42 10.54 25.64
C LEU A 72 3.88 10.34 27.09
N ARG A 73 3.22 11.04 28.02
CA ARG A 73 3.55 10.96 29.45
C ARG A 73 3.26 9.58 30.04
N LYS A 74 2.22 8.90 29.54
CA LYS A 74 1.80 7.58 30.00
C LYS A 74 1.74 6.63 28.81
N ASP A 75 2.15 5.39 29.02
CA ASP A 75 1.91 4.29 28.09
C ASP A 75 1.04 3.26 28.80
N LYS A 76 0.14 2.60 28.06
CA LYS A 76 -0.65 1.49 28.60
C LYS A 76 0.21 0.24 28.89
N PHE A 77 1.44 0.20 28.34
CA PHE A 77 2.36 -0.93 28.46
C PHE A 77 3.53 -0.69 29.42
N SER A 78 3.72 0.56 29.87
CA SER A 78 4.74 0.92 30.85
C SER A 78 4.05 0.99 32.21
N ALA A 79 4.22 -0.07 33.00
CA ALA A 79 3.78 -0.10 34.40
C ALA A 79 4.52 0.98 35.22
#